data_AF-A0A936CDT2-F1
#
_entry.id   AF-A0A936CDT2-F1
#
_cell.length_a   1.000
_cell.length_b   1.000
_cell.length_c   1.000
_cell.angle_alpha   90.00
_cell.angle_beta   90.00
_cell.angle_gamma   90.00
#
_symmetry.space_group_name_H-M   'P 1'
#
loop_
_entity.id
_entity.type
_entity.pdbx_description
1 polymer ?
#
loop_
_entity_poly.entity_id
_entity_poly.type
_entity_poly.pdbx_seq_one_letter_code
_entity_poly.pdbx_strand_id
1 'polypeptide(L)'
;MAAIIMEGVLFVALVVAAGTLLFFGLTTFTPLGKFLAQTRNRKAIERAAELTCPIHGALTEEAMVRLPSGERVCPECFKETVWQTR
;
A
#
# COMPACT_ATOMS: atom_id res chain seq x y z
N MET A 1 48.35 -10.24 -8.25
CA MET A 1 47.43 -9.85 -7.14
C MET A 1 46.34 -8.91 -7.63
N ALA A 2 46.66 -7.71 -8.15
CA ALA A 2 45.65 -6.76 -8.65
C ALA A 2 44.73 -7.32 -9.77
N ALA A 3 45.28 -8.05 -10.73
CA ALA A 3 44.49 -8.64 -11.83
C ALA A 3 43.43 -9.65 -11.35
N ILE A 4 43.78 -10.49 -10.37
CA ILE A 4 42.87 -11.49 -9.79
C ILE A 4 41.71 -10.80 -9.05
N ILE A 5 42.01 -9.72 -8.33
CA ILE A 5 40.98 -8.91 -7.65
C ILE A 5 40.05 -8.26 -8.67
N MET A 6 40.60 -7.66 -9.74
CA MET A 6 39.83 -7.01 -10.80
C MET A 6 38.87 -7.98 -11.51
N GLU A 7 39.34 -9.19 -11.83
CA GLU A 7 38.52 -10.22 -12.46
C GLU A 7 37.32 -10.63 -11.58
N GLY A 8 37.57 -10.83 -10.28
CA GLY A 8 36.50 -11.12 -9.32
C GLY A 8 35.47 -10.00 -9.20
N VAL A 9 35.92 -8.74 -9.14
CA VAL A 9 35.03 -7.57 -9.08
C VAL A 9 34.17 -7.46 -10.35
N LEU A 10 34.76 -7.66 -11.53
CA LEU A 10 34.04 -7.67 -12.81
C LEU A 10 32.98 -8.75 -12.86
N PHE A 11 33.28 -9.95 -12.35
CA PHE A 11 32.32 -11.04 -12.30
C PHE A 11 31.12 -10.71 -11.39
N VAL A 12 31.39 -10.21 -10.18
CA VAL A 12 30.32 -9.80 -9.25
C VAL A 12 29.48 -8.66 -9.84
N ALA A 13 30.11 -7.66 -10.45
CA ALA A 13 29.42 -6.56 -11.10
C ALA A 13 28.50 -7.05 -12.23
N LEU A 14 28.96 -8.00 -13.04
CA LEU A 14 28.16 -8.61 -14.10
C LEU A 14 26.94 -9.35 -13.54
N VAL A 15 27.12 -10.14 -12.48
CA VAL A 15 26.01 -10.85 -11.82
C VAL A 15 24.98 -9.88 -11.25
N VAL A 16 25.42 -8.80 -10.59
CA VAL A 16 24.52 -7.78 -10.05
C VAL A 16 23.78 -7.05 -11.17
N ALA A 17 24.46 -6.69 -12.26
CA ALA A 17 23.85 -6.03 -13.40
C ALA A 17 22.79 -6.93 -14.07
N ALA A 18 23.12 -8.19 -14.31
CA ALA A 18 22.20 -9.18 -14.88
C ALA A 18 20.98 -9.40 -13.97
N GLY A 19 21.20 -9.58 -12.66
CA GLY A 19 20.13 -9.73 -11.68
C GLY A 19 19.20 -8.52 -11.62
N THR A 20 19.76 -7.31 -11.69
CA THR A 20 18.98 -6.06 -11.70
C THR A 20 18.13 -5.94 -12.96
N LEU A 21 18.70 -6.25 -14.13
CA LEU A 21 17.96 -6.23 -15.40
C LEU A 21 16.84 -7.27 -15.43
N LEU A 22 17.10 -8.49 -14.94
CA LEU A 22 16.07 -9.53 -14.84
C LEU A 22 14.95 -9.11 -13.89
N PHE A 23 15.29 -8.60 -12.70
CA PHE A 23 14.30 -8.11 -11.76
C PHE A 23 13.45 -6.99 -12.36
N PHE A 24 14.08 -5.97 -12.96
CA PHE A 24 13.40 -4.87 -13.62
C PHE A 24 12.48 -5.36 -14.75
N GLY A 25 12.98 -6.27 -15.59
CA GLY A 25 12.20 -6.85 -16.68
C GLY A 25 10.97 -7.60 -16.18
N LEU A 26 11.14 -8.42 -15.14
CA LEU A 26 10.05 -9.15 -14.51
C LEU A 26 9.02 -8.19 -13.89
N THR A 27 9.43 -7.22 -13.08
CA THR A 27 8.47 -6.33 -12.42
C THR A 27 7.75 -5.38 -13.37
N THR A 28 8.40 -4.98 -14.47
CA THR A 28 7.87 -3.96 -15.39
C THR A 28 7.01 -4.57 -16.49
N PHE A 29 7.46 -5.67 -17.11
CA PHE A 29 6.81 -6.25 -18.28
C PHE A 29 5.85 -7.39 -17.95
N THR A 30 5.99 -8.05 -16.78
CA THR A 30 5.06 -9.12 -16.42
C THR A 30 3.80 -8.58 -15.73
N PRO A 31 2.64 -9.23 -15.94
CA PRO A 31 1.39 -8.88 -15.27
C PRO A 31 1.47 -9.06 -13.74
N LEU A 32 2.42 -9.86 -13.24
CA LEU A 32 2.59 -10.14 -11.82
C LEU A 32 3.04 -8.90 -11.04
N GLY A 33 3.99 -8.13 -11.60
CA GLY A 33 4.44 -6.86 -11.00
C GLY A 33 3.33 -5.81 -10.96
N LYS A 34 2.54 -5.72 -12.04
CA LYS A 34 1.35 -4.85 -12.09
C LYS A 34 0.28 -5.28 -11.10
N PHE A 35 0.04 -6.58 -10.94
CA PHE A 35 -0.93 -7.11 -9.97
C PHE A 35 -0.53 -6.77 -8.53
N LEU A 36 0.75 -6.91 -8.18
CA LEU A 36 1.26 -6.50 -6.85
C LEU A 36 1.10 -4.99 -6.62
N ALA A 37 1.41 -4.16 -7.62
CA ALA A 37 1.21 -2.72 -7.53
C ALA A 37 -0.28 -2.35 -7.37
N GLN A 38 -1.16 -2.99 -8.15
CA GLN A 38 -2.60 -2.77 -8.09
C GLN A 38 -3.22 -3.22 -6.77
N THR A 39 -2.82 -4.38 -6.24
CA THR A 39 -3.33 -4.86 -4.93
C THR A 39 -2.91 -3.94 -3.79
N ARG A 40 -1.68 -3.41 -3.81
CA ARG A 40 -1.24 -2.40 -2.84
C ARG A 40 -2.03 -1.10 -2.98
N ASN A 41 -2.26 -0.64 -4.21
CA ASN A 41 -3.03 0.58 -4.46
C ASN A 41 -4.50 0.41 -4.01
N ARG A 42 -5.13 -0.72 -4.35
CA ARG A 42 -6.49 -1.01 -3.92
C ARG A 42 -6.64 -1.01 -2.40
N LYS A 43 -5.74 -1.65 -1.67
CA LYS A 43 -5.73 -1.62 -0.20
C LYS A 43 -5.59 -0.21 0.37
N ALA A 44 -4.81 0.66 -0.28
CA ALA A 44 -4.66 2.06 0.14
C ALA A 44 -5.96 2.85 -0.08
N ILE A 45 -6.61 2.64 -1.24
CA ILE A 45 -7.90 3.28 -1.57
C ILE A 45 -9.00 2.80 -0.62
N GLU A 46 -9.10 1.50 -0.37
CA GLU A 46 -10.08 0.91 0.55
C GLU A 46 -9.95 1.51 1.95
N ARG A 47 -8.72 1.61 2.49
CA ARG A 47 -8.48 2.26 3.79
C ARG A 47 -8.85 3.74 3.79
N ALA A 48 -8.53 4.48 2.73
CA ALA A 48 -8.90 5.89 2.63
C ALA A 48 -10.42 6.08 2.55
N ALA A 49 -11.12 5.19 1.84
CA ALA A 49 -12.57 5.18 1.75
C ALA A 49 -13.22 4.86 3.12
N GLU A 50 -12.68 3.90 3.87
CA GLU A 50 -13.15 3.58 5.23
C GLU A 50 -13.01 4.77 6.20
N LEU A 51 -12.02 5.63 5.99
CA LEU A 51 -11.78 6.82 6.80
C LEU A 51 -12.52 8.06 6.28
N THR A 52 -13.22 7.95 5.15
CA THR A 52 -13.93 9.07 4.53
C THR A 52 -15.43 8.89 4.72
N CYS A 53 -16.03 9.80 5.48
CA CYS A 53 -17.47 9.93 5.53
C CYS A 53 -17.97 10.60 4.23
N PRO A 54 -18.99 10.06 3.55
CA PRO A 54 -19.55 10.68 2.35
C PRO A 54 -20.24 12.04 2.60
N ILE A 55 -20.57 12.36 3.86
CA ILE A 55 -21.24 13.60 4.27
C ILE A 55 -20.23 14.60 4.87
N HIS A 56 -19.40 14.14 5.80
CA HIS A 56 -18.51 14.98 6.61
C HIS A 56 -17.05 14.98 6.14
N GLY A 57 -16.73 14.22 5.10
CA GLY A 57 -15.39 14.18 4.50
C GLY A 57 -14.42 13.24 5.21
N ALA A 58 -13.13 13.47 5.02
CA ALA A 58 -12.07 12.61 5.53
C ALA A 58 -11.84 12.80 7.03
N LEU A 59 -11.66 11.69 7.75
CA LEU A 59 -11.34 11.63 9.18
C LEU A 59 -10.05 10.86 9.42
N THR A 60 -9.46 11.02 10.61
CA THR A 60 -8.35 10.17 11.05
C THR A 60 -8.89 8.88 11.67
N GLU A 61 -8.07 7.84 11.70
CA GLU A 61 -8.47 6.52 12.23
C GLU A 61 -8.85 6.58 13.72
N GLU A 62 -8.22 7.47 14.48
CA GLU A 62 -8.46 7.67 15.92
C GLU A 62 -9.75 8.45 16.20
N ALA A 63 -10.19 9.27 15.25
CA ALA A 63 -11.42 10.06 15.38
C ALA A 63 -12.68 9.23 15.04
N MET A 64 -12.52 8.07 14.41
CA MET A 64 -13.65 7.23 14.00
C MET A 64 -14.24 6.47 15.19
N VAL A 65 -15.57 6.44 15.26
CA VAL A 65 -16.30 5.66 16.26
C VAL A 65 -16.37 4.21 15.79
N ARG A 66 -16.00 3.26 16.65
CA ARG A 66 -16.18 1.82 16.38
C ARG A 66 -17.51 1.33 16.93
N LEU A 67 -18.33 0.76 16.05
CA LEU A 67 -19.59 0.12 16.41
C LEU A 67 -19.34 -1.28 17.01
N PRO A 68 -20.32 -1.84 17.77
CA PRO A 68 -20.25 -3.22 18.24
C PRO A 68 -20.19 -4.26 17.11
N SER A 69 -20.66 -3.91 15.90
CA SER A 69 -20.52 -4.72 14.68
C SER A 69 -19.08 -4.80 14.18
N GLY A 70 -18.18 -3.95 14.67
CA GLY A 70 -16.81 -3.79 14.19
C GLY A 70 -16.64 -2.73 13.09
N GLU A 71 -17.74 -2.20 12.55
CA GLU A 71 -17.71 -1.12 11.57
C GLU A 71 -17.25 0.21 12.17
N ARG A 72 -16.70 1.10 11.33
CA ARG A 72 -16.25 2.44 11.70
C ARG A 72 -17.20 3.48 11.13
N VAL A 73 -17.61 4.43 11.96
CA VAL A 73 -18.55 5.48 11.57
C VAL A 73 -18.03 6.84 12.01
N CYS A 74 -18.36 7.86 11.23
CA CYS A 74 -18.04 9.24 11.54
C CYS A 74 -18.73 9.69 12.84
N PRO A 75 -18.06 10.42 13.74
CA PRO A 75 -18.64 10.80 15.02
C PRO A 75 -19.91 11.66 14.88
N GLU A 76 -19.98 12.50 13.84
CA GLU A 76 -21.12 13.38 13.58
C GLU A 76 -22.34 12.58 13.14
N CYS A 77 -22.16 11.64 12.21
CA CYS A 77 -23.17 10.67 11.77
C CYS A 77 -23.69 9.84 12.94
N PHE A 78 -22.78 9.41 13.82
CA PHE A 78 -23.12 8.65 15.01
C PHE A 78 -23.95 9.47 15.99
N LYS A 79 -23.59 10.74 16.23
CA LYS A 79 -24.39 11.65 17.06
C LYS A 79 -25.78 11.85 16.46
N GLU A 80 -25.87 12.16 15.17
CA GLU A 80 -27.16 12.43 14.51
C GLU A 80 -28.12 11.24 14.57
N THR A 81 -27.63 10.02 14.32
CA THR A 81 -28.45 8.80 14.35
C THR A 81 -28.86 8.38 15.76
N VAL A 82 -27.96 8.50 16.74
CA VAL A 82 -28.26 8.15 18.14
C VAL A 82 -29.13 9.21 18.82
N TRP A 83 -29.00 10.49 18.46
CA TRP A 83 -29.85 11.55 19.02
C TRP A 83 -31.26 11.58 18.40
N GLN A 84 -31.45 11.17 17.15
CA GLN A 84 -32.79 11.03 16.56
C GLN A 84 -33.60 9.87 17.14
N THR A 85 -32.95 8.90 17.79
CA THR A 85 -33.60 7.71 18.34
C THR A 85 -33.95 7.83 19.84
N ARG A 86 -33.70 8.99 20.46
CA ARG A 86 -34.21 9.38 21.78
C ARG A 86 -35.36 10.36 21.65
#